data_AF-A0AAN8KFX6-F1
#
_entry.id   AF-A0AAN8KFX6-F1
#
_cell.length_a   1.000
_cell.length_b   1.000
_cell.length_c   1.000
_cell.angle_alpha   90.00
_cell.angle_beta   90.00
_cell.angle_gamma   90.00
#
_symmetry.space_group_name_H-M   'P 1'
#
loop_
_entity.id
_entity.type
_entity.pdbx_description
1 polymer ?
#
loop_
_entity_poly.entity_id
_entity_poly.type
_entity_poly.pdbx_seq_one_letter_code
_entity_poly.pdbx_strand_id
1 'polypeptide(L)'
;MNKRLLDPANTLQFDDFKKCYGEILHRWGLKEKRAEVLKFTSCPPEPHKGIEFGVYCYHCRSQARGTQCAVCKRFTFQCAICHVAVRGSSNFCLSCGHGGHTSHMMEWFRTQDECPTGCGCHCLLQSTF
;
A
#
# COMPACT_ATOMS: atom_id res chain seq x y z
N MET A 1 -15.39 7.89 -16.17
CA MET A 1 -16.50 6.96 -16.49
C MET A 1 -15.92 5.79 -17.28
N ASN A 2 -15.65 4.65 -16.64
CA ASN A 2 -15.07 3.48 -17.30
C ASN A 2 -16.15 2.85 -18.20
N LYS A 3 -16.12 3.13 -19.49
CA LYS A 3 -16.94 2.40 -20.47
C LYS A 3 -16.40 0.97 -20.53
N ARG A 4 -17.22 0.00 -20.13
CA ARG A 4 -16.84 -1.42 -20.20
C ARG A 4 -16.77 -1.79 -21.69
N LEU A 5 -15.57 -2.17 -22.14
CA LEU A 5 -15.31 -2.58 -23.53
C LEU A 5 -15.97 -3.93 -23.86
N LEU A 6 -16.19 -4.76 -22.84
CA LEU A 6 -16.70 -6.12 -22.97
C LEU A 6 -18.17 -6.20 -22.58
N ASP A 7 -18.87 -7.19 -23.16
CA ASP A 7 -20.27 -7.47 -22.89
C ASP A 7 -20.53 -7.67 -21.38
N PRO A 8 -21.40 -6.85 -20.76
CA PRO A 8 -21.76 -7.00 -19.34
C PRO A 8 -22.31 -8.39 -18.98
N ALA A 9 -22.95 -9.11 -19.91
CA ALA A 9 -23.52 -10.44 -19.65
C ALA A 9 -22.45 -11.46 -19.19
N ASN A 10 -21.20 -11.30 -19.65
CA ASN A 10 -20.10 -12.21 -19.37
C ASN A 10 -19.16 -11.70 -18.26
N THR A 11 -19.58 -10.69 -17.49
CA THR A 11 -18.74 -10.04 -16.46
C THR A 11 -18.11 -11.04 -15.49
N LEU A 12 -18.86 -12.03 -15.02
CA LEU A 12 -18.37 -13.04 -14.08
C LEU A 12 -17.24 -13.89 -14.69
N GLN A 13 -17.45 -14.37 -15.92
CA GLN A 13 -16.44 -15.15 -16.65
C GLN A 13 -15.16 -14.33 -16.89
N PHE A 14 -15.30 -13.05 -17.26
CA PHE A 14 -14.14 -12.17 -17.44
C PHE A 14 -13.41 -11.89 -16.12
N ASP A 15 -14.12 -11.82 -15.00
CA ASP A 15 -13.51 -11.69 -13.69
C ASP A 15 -12.72 -12.94 -13.30
N ASP A 16 -13.22 -14.13 -13.64
CA ASP A 16 -12.49 -15.38 -13.42
C ASP A 16 -11.22 -15.46 -14.28
N PHE A 17 -11.27 -15.01 -15.54
CA PHE A 17 -10.06 -14.88 -16.35
C PHE A 17 -9.03 -13.91 -15.76
N LYS A 18 -9.48 -12.74 -15.25
CA LYS A 18 -8.59 -11.78 -14.56
C LYS A 18 -7.96 -12.40 -13.32
N LYS A 19 -8.70 -13.19 -12.55
CA LYS A 19 -8.19 -13.89 -11.35
C LYS A 19 -7.14 -14.94 -11.73
N CYS A 20 -7.45 -15.83 -12.68
CA CYS A 20 -6.51 -16.85 -13.16
C CYS A 20 -5.23 -16.22 -13.71
N TYR A 21 -5.34 -15.17 -14.52
CA TYR A 21 -4.16 -14.45 -15.00
C TYR A 21 -3.40 -13.77 -13.85
N GLY A 22 -4.11 -13.21 -12.88
CA GLY A 22 -3.52 -12.68 -11.66
C GLY A 22 -2.71 -13.70 -10.85
N GLU A 23 -3.13 -14.97 -10.82
CA GLU A 23 -2.37 -16.07 -10.20
C GLU A 23 -1.09 -16.39 -10.97
N ILE A 24 -1.15 -16.41 -12.31
CA ILE A 24 0.04 -16.60 -13.15
C ILE A 24 1.05 -15.48 -12.89
N LEU A 25 0.60 -14.22 -12.93
CA LEU A 25 1.44 -13.06 -12.63
C LEU A 25 2.04 -13.14 -11.22
N HIS A 26 1.28 -13.64 -10.24
CA HIS A 26 1.79 -13.87 -8.89
C HIS A 26 2.94 -14.87 -8.88
N ARG A 27 2.78 -16.02 -9.53
CA ARG A 27 3.78 -17.10 -9.58
C ARG A 27 5.05 -16.67 -10.31
N TRP A 28 4.95 -15.73 -11.25
CA TRP A 28 6.10 -15.11 -11.92
C TRP A 28 6.74 -13.96 -11.14
N GLY A 29 6.25 -13.65 -9.93
CA GLY A 29 6.77 -12.54 -9.13
C GLY A 29 6.33 -11.14 -9.59
N LEU A 30 5.45 -11.04 -10.59
CA LEU A 30 4.97 -9.79 -11.18
C LEU A 30 3.81 -9.18 -10.37
N LYS A 31 4.08 -8.84 -9.10
CA LYS A 31 3.08 -8.37 -8.12
C LYS A 31 2.37 -7.08 -8.55
N GLU A 32 3.08 -6.13 -9.15
CA GLU A 32 2.51 -4.86 -9.62
C GLU A 32 1.52 -5.08 -10.76
N LYS A 33 1.91 -5.90 -11.75
CA LYS A 33 1.04 -6.25 -12.88
C LYS A 33 -0.20 -7.01 -12.42
N ARG A 34 -0.06 -7.89 -11.44
CA ARG A 34 -1.22 -8.54 -10.80
C ARG A 34 -2.18 -7.50 -10.22
N ALA A 35 -1.68 -6.52 -9.46
CA ALA A 35 -2.54 -5.48 -8.90
C ALA A 35 -3.22 -4.61 -9.98
N GLU A 36 -2.49 -4.29 -11.05
CA GLU A 36 -3.03 -3.57 -12.21
C GLU A 36 -4.19 -4.31 -12.89
N VAL A 37 -4.13 -5.64 -13.01
CA VAL A 37 -5.20 -6.46 -13.59
C VAL A 37 -6.39 -6.57 -12.64
N LEU A 38 -6.13 -6.90 -11.37
CA LEU A 38 -7.18 -7.19 -10.41
C LEU A 38 -8.02 -5.97 -10.04
N LYS A 39 -7.51 -4.74 -10.22
CA LYS A 39 -8.31 -3.50 -10.03
C LYS A 39 -9.55 -3.41 -10.93
N PHE A 40 -9.61 -4.22 -11.99
CA PHE A 40 -10.72 -4.25 -12.93
C PHE A 40 -11.70 -5.41 -12.70
N THR A 41 -11.52 -6.17 -11.61
CA THR A 41 -12.54 -7.13 -11.16
C THR A 41 -13.76 -6.38 -10.62
N SER A 42 -14.96 -6.95 -10.81
CA SER A 42 -16.20 -6.26 -10.45
C SER A 42 -16.47 -6.28 -8.96
N CYS A 43 -16.03 -7.34 -8.28
CA CYS A 43 -16.13 -7.46 -6.83
C CYS A 43 -14.80 -7.06 -6.20
N PRO A 44 -14.80 -6.17 -5.19
CA PRO A 44 -13.61 -5.95 -4.39
C PRO A 44 -13.18 -7.28 -3.73
N PRO A 45 -11.88 -7.47 -3.46
CA PRO A 45 -11.42 -8.62 -2.68
C PRO A 45 -12.15 -8.65 -1.33
N GLU A 46 -12.41 -9.86 -0.82
CA GLU A 46 -12.94 -10.02 0.53
C GLU A 46 -12.05 -9.28 1.54
N PRO A 47 -12.63 -8.61 2.54
CA PRO A 47 -11.86 -8.03 3.64
C PRO A 47 -10.96 -9.09 4.27
N HIS A 48 -9.77 -8.68 4.69
CA HIS A 48 -8.85 -9.58 5.36
C HIS A 48 -9.47 -10.06 6.68
N LYS A 49 -9.59 -11.37 6.86
CA LYS A 49 -10.10 -11.99 8.08
C LYS A 49 -8.90 -12.29 9.00
N GLY A 50 -8.47 -11.33 9.80
CA GLY A 50 -7.32 -11.48 10.70
C GLY A 50 -6.90 -10.18 11.38
N ILE A 51 -5.67 -10.15 11.92
CA ILE A 51 -5.07 -8.94 12.50
C ILE A 51 -4.82 -7.94 11.36
N GLU A 52 -5.27 -6.70 11.55
CA GLU A 52 -5.03 -5.60 10.63
C GLU A 52 -4.22 -4.50 11.31
N PHE A 53 -3.41 -3.79 10.51
CA PHE A 53 -2.69 -2.62 10.99
C PHE A 53 -3.62 -1.42 11.07
N GLY A 54 -3.78 -0.87 12.28
CA GLY A 54 -4.41 0.43 12.46
C GLY A 54 -3.51 1.54 11.94
N VAL A 55 -3.98 2.30 10.94
CA VAL A 55 -3.28 3.52 10.50
C VAL A 55 -3.73 4.68 11.37
N TYR A 56 -2.78 5.44 11.91
CA TYR A 56 -3.04 6.64 12.70
C TYR A 56 -2.52 7.87 11.96
N CYS A 57 -3.28 8.96 12.02
CA CYS A 57 -2.84 10.21 11.42
C CYS A 57 -1.64 10.76 12.21
N TYR A 58 -0.52 10.99 11.53
CA TYR A 58 0.69 11.55 12.15
C TYR A 58 0.44 12.90 12.86
N HIS A 59 -0.47 13.73 12.32
CA HIS A 59 -0.68 15.09 12.82
C HIS A 59 -1.61 15.19 14.02
N CYS A 60 -2.69 14.40 14.07
CA CYS A 60 -3.71 14.52 15.10
C CYS A 60 -3.94 13.22 15.88
N ARG A 61 -3.21 12.16 15.54
CA ARG A 61 -3.25 10.82 16.16
C ARG A 61 -4.63 10.15 16.11
N SER A 62 -5.61 10.71 15.41
CA SER A 62 -6.88 10.05 15.17
C SER A 62 -6.65 8.79 14.33
N GLN A 63 -7.44 7.75 14.58
CA GLN A 63 -7.49 6.60 13.68
C GLN A 63 -7.86 7.09 12.28
N ALA A 64 -7.12 6.61 11.28
CA ALA A 64 -7.27 6.95 9.89
C ALA A 64 -7.73 5.71 9.13
N ARG A 65 -8.85 5.83 8.40
CA ARG A 65 -9.32 4.82 7.45
C ARG A 65 -9.25 5.45 6.06
N GLY A 66 -8.22 5.10 5.30
CA GLY A 66 -7.98 5.61 3.94
C GLY A 66 -6.83 6.61 3.84
N THR A 67 -6.79 7.34 2.72
CA THR A 67 -5.67 8.22 2.33
C THR A 67 -5.72 9.61 2.97
N GLN A 68 -6.87 10.03 3.50
CA GLN A 68 -7.07 11.33 4.12
C GLN A 68 -7.69 11.17 5.51
N CYS A 69 -7.18 11.93 6.47
CA CYS A 69 -7.68 11.92 7.84
C CYS A 69 -9.08 12.52 7.88
N ALA A 70 -10.03 11.82 8.50
CA ALA A 70 -11.40 12.31 8.64
C ALA A 70 -11.49 13.58 9.50
N VAL A 71 -10.58 13.75 10.45
CA VAL A 71 -10.53 14.86 11.41
C VAL A 71 -9.81 16.07 10.83
N CYS A 72 -8.50 15.97 10.57
CA CYS A 72 -7.68 17.12 10.16
C CYS A 72 -7.57 17.32 8.64
N LYS A 73 -8.18 16.43 7.84
CA LYS A 73 -8.17 16.46 6.36
C LYS A 73 -6.78 16.39 5.71
N ARG A 74 -5.72 16.14 6.48
CA ARG A 74 -4.37 15.90 5.93
C ARG A 74 -4.22 14.47 5.42
N PHE A 75 -3.24 14.24 4.56
CA PHE A 75 -2.90 12.88 4.13
C PHE A 75 -2.47 12.04 5.33
N THR A 76 -2.93 10.80 5.37
CA THR A 76 -2.74 9.90 6.51
C THR A 76 -1.33 9.33 6.56
N PHE A 77 -0.70 9.22 5.38
CA PHE A 77 0.66 8.69 5.23
C PHE A 77 1.42 9.47 4.15
N GLN A 78 2.50 10.13 4.57
CA GLN A 78 3.41 10.91 3.72
C GLN A 78 4.80 10.30 3.79
N CYS A 79 5.51 10.32 2.68
CA CYS A 79 6.88 9.82 2.63
C CYS A 79 7.80 10.73 3.46
N ALA A 80 8.59 10.12 4.35
CA ALA A 80 9.56 10.84 5.16
C ALA A 80 10.69 11.53 4.35
N ILE A 81 10.88 11.14 3.09
CA ILE A 81 11.97 11.64 2.23
C ILE A 81 11.46 12.73 1.27
N CYS A 82 10.41 12.46 0.50
CA CYS A 82 9.89 13.44 -0.48
C CYS A 82 8.72 14.28 0.05
N HIS A 83 8.18 13.97 1.22
CA HIS A 83 7.02 14.64 1.85
C HIS A 83 5.72 14.64 1.04
N VAL A 84 5.66 13.83 -0.02
CA VAL A 84 4.45 13.62 -0.84
C VAL A 84 3.63 12.45 -0.28
N ALA A 85 2.31 12.51 -0.47
CA ALA A 85 1.39 11.44 -0.12
C ALA A 85 1.74 10.13 -0.84
N VAL A 86 1.75 9.01 -0.11
CA VAL A 86 2.01 7.69 -0.69
C VAL A 86 0.69 7.05 -1.11
N ARG A 87 0.54 6.75 -2.41
CA ARG A 87 -0.66 6.14 -3.00
C ARG A 87 -0.45 4.74 -3.57
N GLY A 88 0.71 4.15 -3.31
CA GLY A 88 1.11 2.86 -3.87
C GLY A 88 2.04 2.09 -2.92
N SER A 89 3.02 1.40 -3.49
CA SER A 89 4.00 0.62 -2.72
C SER A 89 4.66 1.48 -1.64
N SER A 90 4.57 1.00 -0.41
CA SER A 90 5.05 1.69 0.79
C SER A 90 5.81 0.75 1.70
N ASN A 91 6.73 1.32 2.47
CA ASN A 91 7.39 0.68 3.60
C ASN A 91 7.22 1.57 4.83
N PHE A 92 6.99 0.97 5.99
CA PHE A 92 6.94 1.67 7.28
C PHE A 92 7.54 0.78 8.36
N CYS A 93 8.15 1.41 9.37
CA CYS A 93 8.69 0.71 10.53
C CYS A 93 7.58 0.41 11.53
N LEU A 94 7.54 -0.82 12.05
CA LEU A 94 6.57 -1.22 13.07
C LEU A 94 6.80 -0.56 14.42
N SER A 95 8.04 -0.15 14.70
CA SER A 95 8.45 0.44 15.99
C SER A 95 8.19 1.95 16.06
N CYS A 96 8.58 2.72 15.03
CA CYS A 96 8.37 4.17 15.01
C CYS A 96 7.18 4.65 14.17
N GLY A 97 6.60 3.78 13.32
CA GLY A 97 5.50 4.12 12.42
C GLY A 97 5.88 5.01 11.23
N HIS A 98 7.14 5.47 11.14
CA HIS A 98 7.63 6.26 10.02
C HIS A 98 7.91 5.40 8.78
N GLY A 99 7.83 6.01 7.60
CA GLY A 99 8.00 5.31 6.35
C GLY A 99 7.85 6.18 5.12
N GLY A 100 7.65 5.56 3.97
CA GLY A 100 7.45 6.27 2.71
C GLY A 100 7.30 5.35 1.51
N HIS A 101 7.48 5.93 0.31
CA HIS A 101 7.50 5.16 -0.93
C HIS A 101 8.61 4.10 -0.88
N THR A 102 8.31 2.89 -1.30
CA THR A 102 9.26 1.77 -1.28
C THR A 102 10.59 2.11 -1.93
N SER A 103 10.58 2.78 -3.09
CA SER A 103 11.81 3.19 -3.79
C SER A 103 12.67 4.14 -2.95
N HIS A 104 12.08 5.17 -2.34
CA HIS A 104 12.81 6.12 -1.50
C HIS A 104 13.37 5.45 -0.24
N MET A 105 12.57 4.60 0.41
CA MET A 105 13.01 3.90 1.62
C MET A 105 14.15 2.93 1.31
N MET A 106 14.03 2.17 0.21
CA MET A 106 15.10 1.28 -0.24
C MET A 106 16.39 2.03 -0.56
N GLU A 107 16.30 3.18 -1.24
CA GLU A 107 17.48 3.98 -1.56
C GLU A 107 18.15 4.53 -0.29
N TRP A 108 17.38 5.09 0.63
CA TRP A 108 17.89 5.61 1.90
C TRP A 108 18.66 4.53 2.68
N PHE A 109 18.06 3.36 2.85
CA PHE A 109 18.65 2.27 3.63
C PHE A 109 19.77 1.50 2.90
N ARG A 110 20.20 1.92 1.71
CA ARG A 110 21.45 1.41 1.11
C ARG A 110 22.69 1.92 1.83
N THR A 111 22.62 3.11 2.43
CA THR A 111 23.76 3.77 3.06
C THR A 111 23.51 4.22 4.49
N GLN A 112 22.25 4.27 4.91
CA GLN A 112 21.83 4.70 6.24
C GLN A 112 21.22 3.52 6.99
N ASP A 113 21.40 3.49 8.31
CA ASP A 113 20.79 2.52 9.23
C ASP A 113 19.70 3.17 10.11
N GLU A 114 19.73 4.48 10.25
CA GLU A 114 18.72 5.27 10.99
C GLU A 114 17.55 5.75 10.13
N CYS A 115 16.42 5.99 10.81
CA CYS A 115 15.20 6.51 10.21
C CYS A 115 15.41 7.89 9.55
N PRO A 116 14.90 8.12 8.32
CA PRO A 116 15.07 9.40 7.63
C PRO A 116 14.40 10.60 8.32
N THR A 117 13.56 10.36 9.33
CA THR A 117 12.95 11.44 10.12
C THR A 117 13.86 11.97 11.23
N GLY A 118 14.98 11.28 11.52
CA GLY A 118 15.86 11.62 12.64
C GLY A 118 15.32 11.19 14.02
N CYS A 119 14.34 10.27 14.07
CA CYS A 119 13.77 9.81 15.34
C CYS A 119 14.66 8.83 16.14
N GLY A 120 15.88 8.54 15.66
CA GLY A 120 16.84 7.61 16.30
C GLY A 120 16.51 6.12 16.14
N CYS A 121 15.45 5.77 15.40
CA CYS A 121 15.06 4.38 15.16
C CYS A 121 15.96 3.73 14.11
N HIS A 122 16.55 2.57 14.43
CA HIS A 122 17.25 1.73 13.47
C HIS A 122 16.26 0.80 12.77
N CYS A 123 15.51 1.35 11.82
CA CYS A 123 14.28 0.74 11.29
C CYS A 123 14.47 -0.67 10.71
N LEU A 124 15.61 -0.98 10.10
CA LEU A 124 15.86 -2.32 9.55
C LEU A 124 16.07 -3.39 10.62
N LEU A 125 16.66 -3.03 11.76
CA LEU A 125 16.92 -3.94 12.88
C LEU A 125 15.67 -4.12 13.77
N GLN A 126 14.92 -3.04 13.95
CA GLN A 126 13.75 -3.03 14.83
C GLN A 126 12.48 -3.56 14.16
N SER A 127 12.53 -3.98 12.89
CA SER A 127 11.37 -4.51 12.14
C SER A 127 11.40 -6.03 11.95
N THR A 128 12.42 -6.72 12.48
CA THR A 128 12.45 -8.19 12.61
C THR A 128 11.79 -8.60 13.92
N PHE A 129 10.49 -8.90 13.87
CA PHE A 129 9.78 -9.68 14.88
C PHE A 129 9.27 -10.97 14.25
#